data_AF-A0A6I4VU33-F1
#
_entry.id   AF-A0A6I4VU33-F1
#
_cell.length_a   1.000
_cell.length_b   1.000
_cell.length_c   1.000
_cell.angle_alpha   90.00
_cell.angle_beta   90.00
_cell.angle_gamma   90.00
#
_symmetry.space_group_name_H-M   'P 1'
#
loop_
_entity.id
_entity.type
_entity.pdbx_description
1 polymer ?
#
loop_
_entity_poly.entity_id
_entity_poly.type
_entity_poly.pdbx_seq_one_letter_code
_entity_poly.pdbx_strand_id
1 'polypeptide(L)'
;MKKRTVNDVFDMLDEVPGVKDFMESYSVKMGRVILHRRLDLGWTQTELASKVKLITGKSMHQSTISAMEGGSPGITADLYDRVLRTLGIKDIAVRFSVDDKGDATISTEQLGAL
;
A
#
# COMPACT_ATOMS: atom_id res chain seq x y z
N MET A 1 4.97 1.83 -35.67
CA MET A 1 4.49 2.14 -34.30
C MET A 1 5.66 2.58 -33.45
N LYS A 2 5.60 3.76 -32.82
CA LYS A 2 6.61 4.19 -31.84
C LYS A 2 6.44 3.32 -30.58
N LYS A 3 7.53 2.70 -30.08
CA LYS A 3 7.47 1.91 -28.84
C LYS A 3 7.20 2.87 -27.68
N ARG A 4 6.12 2.64 -26.95
CA ARG A 4 5.82 3.37 -25.71
C ARG A 4 6.76 2.86 -24.61
N THR A 5 7.25 3.78 -23.80
CA THR A 5 8.05 3.48 -22.61
C THR A 5 7.16 3.27 -21.39
N VAL A 6 7.72 2.74 -20.31
CA VAL A 6 7.02 2.61 -19.02
C VAL A 6 6.61 3.99 -18.49
N ASN A 7 7.45 5.00 -18.70
CA ASN A 7 7.15 6.37 -18.30
C ASN A 7 5.96 6.93 -19.09
N ASP A 8 5.88 6.66 -20.39
CA ASP A 8 4.73 7.05 -21.21
C ASP A 8 3.41 6.46 -20.68
N VAL A 9 3.45 5.29 -20.03
CA VAL A 9 2.26 4.69 -19.40
C VAL A 9 1.93 5.37 -18.08
N PHE A 10 2.93 5.72 -17.26
CA PHE A 10 2.71 6.45 -16.01
C PHE A 10 2.19 7.86 -16.27
N ASP A 11 2.75 8.58 -17.24
CA ASP A 11 2.30 9.92 -17.63
C ASP A 11 0.83 9.89 -18.08
N MET A 12 0.43 8.87 -18.86
CA MET A 12 -0.97 8.68 -19.26
C MET A 12 -1.89 8.30 -18.08
N LEU A 13 -1.37 7.59 -17.08
CA LEU A 13 -2.14 7.20 -15.90
C LEU A 13 -2.37 8.38 -14.95
N ASP A 14 -1.41 9.30 -14.85
CA ASP A 14 -1.53 10.51 -14.04
C ASP A 14 -2.61 11.47 -14.57
N GLU A 15 -2.95 11.40 -15.87
CA GLU A 15 -4.07 12.14 -16.46
C GLU A 15 -5.45 11.61 -16.06
N VAL A 16 -5.53 10.38 -15.52
CA VAL A 16 -6.81 9.78 -15.12
C VAL A 16 -7.24 10.28 -13.73
N PRO A 17 -8.45 10.85 -13.58
CA PRO A 17 -8.92 11.35 -12.30
C PRO A 17 -8.85 10.29 -11.19
N GLY A 18 -8.25 10.66 -10.05
CA GLY A 18 -8.12 9.81 -8.87
C GLY A 18 -7.01 8.76 -8.93
N VAL A 19 -6.33 8.57 -10.06
CA VAL A 19 -5.21 7.62 -10.14
C VAL A 19 -4.03 8.09 -9.31
N LYS A 20 -3.65 9.37 -9.40
CA LYS A 20 -2.57 9.93 -8.57
C LYS A 20 -2.84 9.71 -7.08
N ASP A 21 -4.03 10.07 -6.61
CA ASP A 21 -4.44 9.90 -5.21
C ASP A 21 -4.42 8.43 -4.78
N PHE A 22 -4.91 7.53 -5.64
CA PHE A 22 -4.85 6.09 -5.40
C PHE A 22 -3.40 5.58 -5.31
N MET A 23 -2.53 6.02 -6.22
CA MET A 23 -1.12 5.62 -6.25
C MET A 23 -0.32 6.13 -5.04
N GLU A 24 -0.76 7.24 -4.46
CA GLU A 24 -0.19 7.83 -3.23
C GLU A 24 -0.85 7.31 -1.94
N SER A 25 -1.88 6.48 -2.05
CA SER A 25 -2.61 5.92 -0.91
C SER A 25 -1.76 4.99 -0.04
N TYR A 26 -2.19 4.83 1.22
CA TYR A 26 -1.53 3.94 2.18
C TYR A 26 -1.44 2.49 1.67
N SER A 27 -2.53 1.95 1.10
CA SER A 27 -2.58 0.57 0.64
C SER A 27 -1.61 0.31 -0.50
N VAL A 28 -1.49 1.23 -1.47
CA VAL A 28 -0.51 1.10 -2.56
C VAL A 28 0.93 1.21 -2.04
N LYS A 29 1.21 2.17 -1.16
CA LYS A 29 2.53 2.31 -0.54
C LYS A 29 2.94 1.06 0.23
N MET A 30 2.04 0.49 1.03
CA MET A 30 2.28 -0.76 1.77
C MET A 30 2.41 -1.97 0.85
N GLY A 31 1.54 -2.09 -0.16
CA GLY A 31 1.58 -3.17 -1.15
C GLY A 31 2.92 -3.24 -1.87
N ARG A 32 3.50 -2.08 -2.24
CA ARG A 32 4.84 -1.99 -2.83
C ARG A 32 5.95 -2.48 -1.90
N VAL A 33 5.92 -2.08 -0.63
CA VAL A 33 6.90 -2.53 0.38
C VAL A 33 6.86 -4.07 0.51
N ILE A 34 5.66 -4.63 0.61
CA ILE A 34 5.43 -6.07 0.76
C ILE A 34 5.88 -6.83 -0.49
N LEU A 35 5.49 -6.34 -1.67
CA LEU A 35 5.88 -6.92 -2.96
C LEU A 35 7.40 -6.96 -3.10
N HIS A 36 8.08 -5.84 -2.90
CA HIS A 36 9.52 -5.75 -3.04
C HIS A 36 10.22 -6.70 -2.08
N ARG A 37 9.84 -6.68 -0.81
CA ARG A 37 10.45 -7.57 0.18
C ARG A 37 10.20 -9.05 -0.11
N ARG A 38 9.00 -9.41 -0.59
CA ARG A 38 8.70 -10.79 -1.00
C ARG A 38 9.60 -11.23 -2.15
N LEU A 39 9.80 -10.36 -3.15
CA LEU A 39 10.66 -10.65 -4.30
C LEU A 39 12.14 -10.76 -3.89
N ASP A 40 12.63 -9.93 -2.97
CA ASP A 40 13.98 -10.03 -2.42
C ASP A 40 14.24 -11.39 -1.73
N LEU A 41 13.20 -11.97 -1.13
CA LEU A 41 13.26 -13.30 -0.50
C LEU A 41 13.10 -14.44 -1.52
N GLY A 42 12.82 -14.14 -2.79
CA GLY A 42 12.60 -15.13 -3.85
C GLY A 42 11.31 -15.93 -3.70
N TRP A 43 10.32 -15.41 -2.95
CA TRP A 43 9.08 -16.14 -2.68
C TRP A 43 7.99 -15.78 -3.69
N THR A 44 7.21 -16.77 -4.11
CA THR A 44 5.90 -16.59 -4.73
C THR A 44 4.86 -16.15 -3.69
N GLN A 45 3.73 -15.63 -4.14
CA GLN A 45 2.63 -15.27 -3.23
C GLN A 45 2.06 -16.49 -2.50
N THR A 46 2.03 -17.66 -3.15
CA THR A 46 1.61 -18.94 -2.53
C THR A 46 2.58 -19.37 -1.42
N GLU A 47 3.88 -19.17 -1.63
CA GLU A 47 4.88 -19.44 -0.60
C GLU A 47 4.72 -18.48 0.57
N LEU A 48 4.50 -17.19 0.32
CA LEU A 48 4.23 -16.23 1.40
C LEU A 48 2.98 -16.62 2.21
N ALA A 49 1.89 -17.03 1.57
CA ALA A 49 0.69 -17.55 2.27
C ALA A 49 1.03 -18.74 3.17
N SER A 50 1.84 -19.68 2.66
CA SER A 50 2.30 -20.84 3.43
C SER A 50 3.16 -20.41 4.62
N LYS A 51 4.07 -19.45 4.44
CA LYS A 51 4.93 -18.90 5.50
C LYS A 51 4.13 -18.15 6.56
N VAL A 52 3.09 -17.41 6.18
CA VAL A 52 2.19 -16.72 7.13
C VAL A 52 1.57 -17.72 8.10
N LYS A 53 1.05 -18.85 7.58
CA LYS A 53 0.50 -19.91 8.43
C LYS A 53 1.55 -20.49 9.37
N LEU A 54 2.76 -20.74 8.88
CA LEU A 54 3.85 -21.31 9.68
C LEU A 54 4.33 -20.38 10.79
N ILE A 55 4.44 -19.07 10.53
CA ILE A 55 5.01 -18.09 11.48
C ILE A 55 3.96 -17.57 12.46
N THR A 56 2.73 -17.34 11.99
CA THR A 56 1.67 -16.69 12.79
C THR A 56 0.64 -17.66 13.36
N GLY A 57 0.64 -18.92 12.89
CA GLY A 57 -0.40 -19.91 13.19
C GLY A 57 -1.74 -19.66 12.50
N LYS A 58 -1.89 -18.55 11.77
CA LYS A 58 -3.13 -18.15 11.11
C LYS A 58 -3.03 -18.30 9.59
N SER A 59 -4.03 -18.92 8.98
CA SER A 59 -4.08 -19.07 7.52
C SER A 59 -4.32 -17.73 6.81
N MET A 60 -3.79 -17.63 5.60
CA MET A 60 -4.04 -16.52 4.67
C MET A 60 -4.11 -17.08 3.26
N HIS A 61 -5.06 -16.63 2.45
CA HIS A 61 -5.16 -17.04 1.06
C HIS A 61 -4.20 -16.24 0.18
N GLN A 62 -3.66 -16.87 -0.87
CA GLN A 62 -2.81 -16.19 -1.85
C GLN A 62 -3.53 -14.99 -2.51
N SER A 63 -4.86 -15.08 -2.71
CA SER A 63 -5.66 -13.98 -3.24
C SER A 63 -5.64 -12.75 -2.33
N THR A 64 -5.60 -12.92 -1.00
CA THR A 64 -5.46 -11.83 -0.03
C THR A 64 -4.10 -11.15 -0.17
N ILE A 65 -3.03 -11.92 -0.38
CA ILE A 65 -1.68 -11.37 -0.63
C ILE A 65 -1.66 -10.61 -1.95
N SER A 66 -2.26 -11.16 -3.00
CA SER A 66 -2.36 -10.49 -4.30
C SER A 66 -3.11 -9.16 -4.20
N ALA A 67 -4.25 -9.14 -3.49
CA ALA A 67 -5.00 -7.91 -3.24
C ALA A 67 -4.17 -6.88 -2.45
N MET A 68 -3.43 -7.33 -1.43
CA MET A 68 -2.56 -6.49 -0.62
C MET A 68 -1.40 -5.89 -1.43
N GLU A 69 -0.71 -6.69 -2.23
CA GLU A 69 0.39 -6.24 -3.10
C GLU A 69 -0.10 -5.31 -4.21
N GLY A 70 -1.34 -5.51 -4.69
CA GLY A 70 -2.02 -4.62 -5.62
C GLY A 70 -2.56 -3.33 -4.98
N GLY A 71 -2.42 -3.15 -3.67
CA GLY A 71 -2.89 -1.95 -2.97
C GLY A 71 -4.41 -1.86 -2.82
N SER A 72 -5.10 -2.99 -2.80
CA SER A 72 -6.56 -3.03 -2.58
C SER A 72 -6.92 -2.37 -1.24
N PRO A 73 -7.93 -1.48 -1.21
CA PRO A 73 -8.41 -0.91 0.04
C PRO A 73 -9.13 -1.96 0.89
N GLY A 74 -9.35 -1.65 2.18
CA GLY A 74 -10.10 -2.51 3.10
C GLY A 74 -9.33 -3.70 3.68
N ILE A 75 -8.05 -3.86 3.34
CA ILE A 75 -7.17 -4.81 4.03
C ILE A 75 -6.93 -4.35 5.46
N THR A 76 -7.24 -5.21 6.43
CA THR A 76 -7.18 -4.86 7.85
C THR A 76 -5.73 -4.78 8.34
N ALA A 77 -5.52 -4.01 9.41
CA ALA A 77 -4.20 -3.88 10.04
C ALA A 77 -3.64 -5.23 10.52
N ASP A 78 -4.49 -6.13 11.03
CA ASP A 78 -4.06 -7.49 11.42
C ASP A 78 -3.60 -8.34 10.23
N LEU A 79 -4.19 -8.18 9.04
CA LEU A 79 -3.69 -8.87 7.84
C LEU A 79 -2.32 -8.33 7.42
N TYR A 80 -2.13 -7.00 7.47
CA TYR A 80 -0.82 -6.40 7.23
C TYR A 80 0.21 -6.88 8.25
N ASP A 81 -0.08 -6.81 9.56
CA ASP A 81 0.84 -7.24 10.63
C ASP A 81 1.33 -8.68 10.43
N ARG A 82 0.43 -9.62 10.12
CA ARG A 82 0.79 -11.02 9.84
C ARG A 82 1.81 -11.12 8.70
N VAL A 83 1.59 -10.40 7.61
CA VAL A 83 2.50 -10.41 6.45
C VAL A 83 3.83 -9.76 6.79
N LEU A 84 3.82 -8.60 7.45
CA LEU A 84 5.03 -7.88 7.84
C LEU A 84 5.92 -8.70 8.77
N ARG A 85 5.32 -9.33 9.79
CA ARG A 85 6.01 -10.28 10.67
C ARG A 85 6.61 -11.45 9.90
N THR A 86 5.86 -12.01 8.96
CA THR A 86 6.30 -13.15 8.13
C THR A 86 7.48 -12.77 7.23
N LEU A 87 7.49 -11.55 6.70
CA LEU A 87 8.57 -11.00 5.87
C LEU A 87 9.79 -10.52 6.69
N GLY A 88 9.70 -10.57 8.02
CA GLY A 88 10.74 -10.10 8.94
C GLY A 88 10.92 -8.58 8.94
N ILE A 89 9.90 -7.83 8.51
CA ILE A 89 9.94 -6.37 8.52
C ILE A 89 9.62 -5.89 9.94
N LYS A 90 10.57 -5.17 10.55
CA LYS A 90 10.46 -4.70 11.95
C LYS A 90 10.11 -3.23 12.08
N ASP A 91 10.38 -2.45 11.03
CA ASP A 91 10.14 -1.02 10.99
C ASP A 91 9.75 -0.59 9.58
N ILE A 92 8.79 0.32 9.49
CA ILE A 92 8.28 0.89 8.24
C ILE A 92 7.91 2.35 8.49
N ALA A 93 8.49 3.24 7.69
CA ALA A 93 8.08 4.63 7.64
C ALA A 93 7.25 4.88 6.38
N VAL A 94 5.95 5.12 6.53
CA VAL A 94 5.08 5.59 5.45
C VAL A 94 4.95 7.10 5.57
N ARG A 95 5.29 7.83 4.51
CA ARG A 95 5.21 9.30 4.48
C ARG A 95 4.08 9.76 3.55
N PHE A 96 3.37 10.78 4.01
CA PHE A 96 2.39 11.52 3.23
C PHE A 96 2.81 12.97 3.22
N SER A 97 2.82 13.58 2.04
CA SER A 97 2.90 15.04 1.89
C SER A 97 1.48 15.58 1.91
N VAL A 98 1.32 16.75 2.53
CA VAL A 98 0.13 17.57 2.33
C VAL A 98 0.51 18.56 1.24
N ASP A 99 -0.22 18.57 0.14
CA ASP A 99 -0.05 19.63 -0.86
C ASP A 99 -0.68 20.90 -0.28
N ASP A 100 0.15 21.88 0.11
CA ASP A 100 -0.25 23.19 0.65
C ASP A 100 -0.92 24.11 -0.40
N LYS A 101 -1.70 23.55 -1.34
CA LYS A 101 -2.64 24.33 -2.14
C LYS A 101 -3.98 24.33 -1.41
N GLY A 102 -4.05 25.23 -0.44
CA GLY A 102 -5.12 25.34 0.55
C GLY A 102 -6.52 25.49 -0.04
N ASP A 103 -7.47 24.85 0.63
CA ASP A 103 -8.56 25.56 1.28
C ASP A 103 -9.17 24.68 2.37
N ALA A 104 -8.79 24.96 3.62
CA ALA A 104 -9.59 24.64 4.81
C ALA A 104 -9.03 25.44 5.98
N THR A 105 -9.30 26.75 5.97
CA THR A 105 -9.19 27.57 7.16
C THR A 105 -10.22 27.07 8.17
N ILE A 106 -9.82 26.17 9.07
CA ILE A 106 -10.55 26.00 10.33
C ILE A 106 -9.89 26.97 11.30
N SER A 107 -10.44 28.18 11.37
CA SER A 107 -10.10 29.11 12.44
C SER A 107 -10.49 28.47 13.77
N THR A 108 -9.53 28.34 14.67
CA THR A 108 -9.67 27.82 16.05
C THR A 108 -10.61 28.63 16.94
N GLU A 109 -11.30 29.65 16.41
CA GLU A 109 -12.29 30.45 17.14
C GLU A 109 -13.68 29.79 17.28
N GLN A 110 -13.97 28.66 16.61
CA GLN A 110 -15.30 28.03 16.66
C GLN A 110 -15.48 26.86 17.65
N LEU A 111 -14.48 26.54 18.49
CA LEU A 111 -14.60 25.49 19.52
C LEU A 111 -14.67 26.03 20.96
N GLY A 112 -15.04 27.30 21.12
CA GLY A 112 -15.14 27.99 22.41
C GLY A 112 -16.55 28.48 22.77
N ALA A 113 -17.60 27.71 22.50
CA ALA A 113 -18.91 27.90 23.14
C ALA A 113 -19.79 26.67 22.88
N LEU A 114 -19.76 25.71 23.81
CA LEU A 114 -20.91 24.90 24.27
C LEU A 114 -20.51 24.17 25.56
#